data_AF-A0A839UK81-F1
#
_entry.id   AF-A0A839UK81-F1
#
_cell.length_a   1.000
_cell.length_b   1.000
_cell.length_c   1.000
_cell.angle_alpha   90.00
_cell.angle_beta   90.00
_cell.angle_gamma   90.00
#
_symmetry.space_group_name_H-M   'P 1'
#
loop_
_entity.id
_entity.type
_entity.pdbx_description
1 polymer ?
#
loop_
_entity_poly.entity_id
_entity_poly.type
_entity_poly.pdbx_seq_one_letter_code
_entity_poly.pdbx_strand_id
1 'polypeptide(L)'
;MSEKVEVQRLDMNDCYYVLFRPSQSSSELMNFSDIWVHKYSKEGKLLWRSGVSDRVRWQDSSNVFVGLTRAKDGSVLATTFSGEVYFIDEDTGIASYFKTVR
;
A
#
# COMPACT_ATOMS: atom_id res chain seq x y z
N MET A 1 -15.62 -3.36 13.47
CA MET A 1 -14.64 -2.47 12.80
C MET A 1 -13.41 -3.32 12.55
N SER A 2 -13.00 -3.50 11.28
CA SER A 2 -11.70 -4.09 10.98
C SER A 2 -10.61 -3.15 11.49
N GLU A 3 -9.78 -3.64 12.39
CA GLU A 3 -8.58 -2.95 12.84
C GLU A 3 -7.62 -2.87 11.63
N LYS A 4 -6.83 -1.81 11.51
CA LYS A 4 -5.85 -1.70 10.42
C LYS A 4 -4.48 -1.91 11.03
N VAL A 5 -3.73 -2.85 10.49
CA VAL A 5 -2.37 -3.14 10.98
C VAL A 5 -1.39 -2.36 10.12
N GLU A 6 -0.62 -1.49 10.74
CA GLU A 6 0.55 -0.86 10.12
C GLU A 6 1.59 -1.95 9.81
N VAL A 7 1.97 -2.03 8.54
CA VAL A 7 2.99 -2.99 8.07
C VAL A 7 4.34 -2.31 7.99
N GLN A 8 4.36 -1.10 7.45
CA GLN A 8 5.58 -0.33 7.28
C GLN A 8 5.28 1.16 7.24
N ARG A 9 6.25 1.93 7.71
CA ARG A 9 6.29 3.38 7.64
C ARG A 9 7.51 3.85 6.84
N LEU A 10 7.28 4.83 5.98
CA LEU A 10 8.33 5.56 5.27
C LEU A 10 8.30 7.02 5.72
N ASP A 11 9.26 7.43 6.54
CA ASP A 11 9.41 8.81 6.97
C ASP A 11 10.12 9.66 5.91
N MET A 12 9.53 10.80 5.59
CA MET A 12 10.11 11.86 4.75
C MET A 12 10.37 13.10 5.61
N ASN A 13 10.92 14.18 5.03
CA ASN A 13 11.15 15.42 5.79
C ASN A 13 9.84 16.05 6.32
N ASP A 14 8.80 16.14 5.48
CA ASP A 14 7.57 16.90 5.82
C ASP A 14 6.32 16.02 5.99
N CYS A 15 6.43 14.72 5.71
CA CYS A 15 5.33 13.77 5.78
C CYS A 15 5.84 12.37 6.10
N TYR A 16 4.92 11.43 6.24
CA TYR A 16 5.24 10.01 6.23
C TYR A 16 4.16 9.21 5.51
N TYR A 17 4.56 8.08 4.93
CA TYR A 17 3.64 7.12 4.33
C TYR A 17 3.51 5.89 5.22
N VAL A 18 2.32 5.33 5.28
CA VAL A 18 2.03 4.09 5.99
C VAL A 18 1.35 3.12 5.04
N LEU A 19 1.90 1.91 4.98
CA LEU A 19 1.28 0.77 4.34
C LEU A 19 0.43 0.05 5.38
N PHE A 20 -0.87 -0.03 5.14
CA PHE A 20 -1.81 -0.76 5.97
C PHE A 20 -2.25 -2.06 5.32
N ARG A 21 -2.44 -3.08 6.16
CA ARG A 21 -3.23 -4.26 5.86
C ARG A 21 -4.49 -4.29 6.73
N PRO A 22 -5.61 -4.89 6.28
CA PRO A 22 -6.74 -5.13 7.15
C PRO A 22 -6.32 -6.11 8.26
N SER A 23 -6.78 -5.88 9.49
CA SER A 23 -6.83 -6.92 10.51
C SER A 23 -7.92 -7.90 10.10
N GLN A 24 -7.66 -9.17 10.35
CA GLN A 24 -8.63 -10.21 10.05
C GLN A 24 -9.87 -10.03 10.93
N SER A 25 -11.04 -9.87 10.33
CA SER A 25 -12.29 -10.35 10.92
C SER A 25 -13.11 -11.02 9.84
N SER A 26 -13.57 -12.22 10.17
CA SER A 26 -14.08 -13.26 9.29
C SER A 26 -15.26 -12.88 8.38
N SER A 27 -15.31 -13.57 7.24
CA SER A 27 -16.50 -14.04 6.49
C SER A 27 -17.42 -13.06 5.75
N GLU A 28 -17.22 -11.74 5.78
CA GLU A 28 -18.04 -10.85 4.94
C GLU A 28 -17.27 -10.44 3.70
N LEU A 29 -17.69 -10.98 2.55
CA LEU A 29 -17.39 -10.57 1.17
C LEU A 29 -16.34 -9.45 1.06
N MET A 30 -15.07 -9.83 1.14
CA MET A 30 -13.93 -8.94 1.04
C MET A 30 -13.95 -8.28 -0.34
N ASN A 31 -14.34 -7.01 -0.40
CA ASN A 31 -14.00 -6.18 -1.54
C ASN A 31 -12.47 -6.22 -1.68
N PHE A 32 -11.99 -6.43 -2.90
CA PHE A 32 -10.60 -6.76 -3.25
C PHE A 32 -9.59 -5.63 -2.97
N SER A 33 -9.95 -4.69 -2.10
CA SER A 33 -9.39 -3.36 -1.96
C SER A 33 -8.58 -3.09 -0.70
N ASP A 34 -8.17 -4.12 0.02
CA ASP A 34 -7.89 -3.91 1.44
C ASP A 34 -6.47 -3.43 1.77
N ILE A 35 -5.58 -3.33 0.78
CA ILE A 35 -4.25 -2.76 1.00
C ILE A 35 -4.29 -1.26 0.72
N TRP A 36 -3.84 -0.47 1.69
CA TRP A 36 -3.86 0.98 1.59
C TRP A 36 -2.47 1.55 1.79
N VAL A 37 -2.11 2.53 0.97
CA VAL A 37 -1.03 3.46 1.28
C VAL A 37 -1.68 4.77 1.71
N HIS A 38 -1.36 5.22 2.91
CA HIS A 38 -1.78 6.51 3.44
C HIS A 38 -0.58 7.44 3.54
N LYS A 39 -0.81 8.73 3.30
CA LYS A 39 0.14 9.82 3.57
C LYS A 39 -0.37 10.66 4.71
N TYR A 40 0.50 10.97 5.65
CA TYR A 40 0.20 11.81 6.80
C TYR A 40 1.18 12.98 6.89
N SER A 41 0.73 14.10 7.45
CA SER A 41 1.63 15.16 7.91
C SER A 41 2.47 14.67 9.09
N LYS A 42 3.54 15.39 9.47
CA LYS A 42 4.36 15.03 10.63
C LYS A 42 3.58 15.02 11.95
N GLU A 43 2.51 15.78 12.02
CA GLU A 43 1.59 15.88 13.17
C GLU A 43 0.52 14.77 13.17
N GLY A 44 0.53 13.88 12.17
CA GLY A 44 -0.40 12.75 12.07
C GLY A 44 -1.72 13.07 11.37
N LYS A 45 -1.85 14.22 10.70
CA LYS A 45 -3.03 14.53 9.89
C LYS A 45 -3.01 13.72 8.60
N LEU A 46 -4.08 13.00 8.28
CA LEU A 46 -4.22 12.32 6.99
C LEU A 46 -4.26 13.36 5.85
N LEU A 47 -3.31 13.25 4.91
CA LEU A 47 -3.20 14.12 3.73
C LEU A 47 -3.73 13.44 2.48
N TRP A 48 -3.48 12.14 2.33
CA TRP A 48 -3.86 11.38 1.13
C TRP A 48 -3.96 9.87 1.42
N ARG A 49 -4.69 9.13 0.59
CA ARG A 49 -4.71 7.66 0.60
C ARG A 49 -5.00 7.09 -0.79
N SER A 50 -4.42 5.93 -1.08
CA SER A 50 -4.77 5.10 -2.23
C SER A 50 -4.91 3.64 -1.84
N GLY A 51 -5.97 3.01 -2.34
CA GLY A 51 -6.21 1.58 -2.20
C GLY A 51 -5.56 0.84 -3.37
N VAL A 52 -4.79 -0.20 -3.11
CA VAL A 52 -4.04 -0.96 -4.14
C VAL A 52 -4.96 -1.97 -4.86
N SER A 53 -6.17 -1.53 -5.21
CA SER A 53 -7.39 -2.26 -4.83
C SER A 53 -8.14 -3.07 -5.88
N ASP A 54 -7.66 -3.20 -7.11
CA ASP A 54 -8.40 -3.95 -8.14
C ASP A 54 -7.67 -5.18 -8.70
N ARG A 55 -6.43 -5.42 -8.27
CA ARG A 55 -5.56 -6.45 -8.89
C ARG A 55 -4.98 -7.46 -7.92
N VAL A 56 -5.00 -7.17 -6.62
CA VAL A 56 -4.43 -8.04 -5.59
C VAL A 56 -5.53 -8.85 -4.93
N ARG A 57 -5.69 -10.12 -5.33
CA ARG A 57 -6.60 -11.04 -4.64
C ARG A 57 -5.97 -11.45 -3.31
N TRP A 58 -6.63 -11.12 -2.21
CA TRP A 58 -6.18 -11.41 -0.84
C TRP A 58 -6.05 -12.91 -0.51
N GLN A 59 -6.69 -13.78 -1.30
CA GLN A 59 -6.52 -15.23 -1.18
C GLN A 59 -5.16 -15.73 -1.69
N ASP A 60 -4.40 -14.87 -2.37
CA ASP A 60 -3.03 -15.15 -2.73
C ASP A 60 -2.10 -14.65 -1.62
N SER A 61 -1.73 -15.55 -0.70
CA SER A 61 -0.78 -15.29 0.39
C SER A 61 0.60 -14.83 -0.10
N SER A 62 0.86 -14.85 -1.41
CA SER A 62 2.06 -14.30 -2.01
C SER A 62 2.02 -12.76 -2.19
N ASN A 63 0.85 -12.11 -2.16
CA ASN A 63 0.74 -10.66 -2.41
C ASN A 63 0.69 -9.80 -1.13
N VAL A 64 1.39 -10.21 -0.08
CA VAL A 64 1.57 -9.36 1.10
C VAL A 64 2.61 -8.31 0.75
N PHE A 65 2.27 -7.03 0.94
CA PHE A 65 3.22 -5.93 0.77
C PHE A 65 4.24 -5.90 1.90
N VAL A 66 5.49 -5.67 1.55
CA VAL A 66 6.66 -5.78 2.45
C VAL A 66 7.58 -4.57 2.41
N GLY A 67 7.42 -3.71 1.39
CA GLY A 67 8.31 -2.59 1.14
C GLY A 67 7.56 -1.35 0.69
N LEU A 68 7.97 -0.20 1.22
CA LEU A 68 7.64 1.14 0.79
C LEU A 68 8.94 1.89 0.56
N THR A 69 9.06 2.53 -0.59
CA THR A 69 10.12 3.49 -0.86
C THR A 69 9.60 4.62 -1.74
N ARG A 70 10.38 5.69 -1.87
CA ARG A 70 10.06 6.81 -2.76
C ARG A 70 11.02 6.81 -3.93
N ALA A 71 10.47 6.82 -5.14
CA ALA A 71 11.26 7.03 -6.35
C ALA A 71 11.63 8.51 -6.52
N LYS A 72 12.64 8.75 -7.36
CA LYS A 72 13.15 10.11 -7.64
C LYS A 72 12.14 11.01 -8.35
N ASP A 73 11.22 10.42 -9.11
CA ASP A 73 10.12 11.11 -9.79
C ASP A 73 9.00 11.52 -8.82
N GLY A 74 9.07 11.10 -7.55
CA GLY A 74 8.12 11.45 -6.51
C GLY A 74 7.10 10.35 -6.22
N SER A 75 6.97 9.33 -7.07
CA SER A 75 6.05 8.21 -6.86
C SER A 75 6.45 7.37 -5.64
N VAL A 76 5.46 6.75 -5.02
CA VAL A 76 5.64 5.79 -3.93
C VAL A 76 5.66 4.38 -4.54
N LEU A 77 6.71 3.63 -4.25
CA LEU A 77 6.80 2.24 -4.67
C LEU A 77 6.38 1.34 -3.52
N ALA A 78 5.47 0.42 -3.79
CA ALA A 78 5.03 -0.60 -2.87
C ALA A 78 5.37 -2.00 -3.43
N THR A 79 6.05 -2.84 -2.65
CA THR A 79 6.50 -4.18 -3.10
C THR A 79 5.81 -5.29 -2.35
N THR A 80 5.60 -6.44 -2.99
CA THR A 80 5.01 -7.65 -2.39
C THR A 80 6.01 -8.80 -2.26
N PHE A 81 5.70 -9.82 -1.44
CA PHE A 81 6.48 -11.06 -1.38
C PHE A 81 6.51 -11.83 -2.70
N SER A 82 5.47 -11.72 -3.53
CA SER A 82 5.39 -12.35 -4.85
C SER A 82 6.30 -11.69 -5.88
N GLY A 83 7.00 -10.61 -5.49
CA GLY A 83 7.92 -9.89 -6.34
C GLY A 83 7.25 -8.84 -7.22
N GLU A 84 6.00 -8.48 -6.95
CA GLU A 84 5.34 -7.36 -7.63
C GLU A 84 5.82 -6.03 -7.05
N VAL A 85 5.96 -5.04 -7.91
CA VAL A 85 6.36 -3.67 -7.59
C VAL A 85 5.33 -2.74 -8.21
N TYR A 86 4.63 -1.98 -7.37
CA TYR A 86 3.60 -1.04 -7.75
C TYR A 86 4.14 0.38 -7.69
N PHE A 87 3.94 1.16 -8.74
CA PHE A 87 4.19 2.60 -8.77
C PHE A 87 2.88 3.30 -8.44
N ILE A 88 2.87 4.00 -7.31
CA ILE A 88 1.72 4.69 -6.78
C ILE A 88 1.99 6.19 -6.84
N ASP A 89 1.18 6.86 -7.64
CA ASP A 89 1.16 8.29 -7.83
C ASP A 89 0.02 8.91 -7.01
N GLU A 90 0.25 10.09 -6.45
CA GLU A 90 -0.74 10.73 -5.57
C GLU A 90 -1.95 11.26 -6.35
N ASP A 91 -1.76 11.64 -7.60
CA ASP A 91 -2.82 12.23 -8.43
C ASP A 91 -3.66 11.15 -9.10
N THR A 92 -3.02 10.05 -9.50
CA THR A 92 -3.62 9.02 -10.37
C THR A 92 -3.80 7.66 -9.71
N GLY A 93 -3.25 7.44 -8.51
CA GLY A 93 -3.30 6.14 -7.83
C GLY A 93 -2.24 5.17 -8.40
N ILE A 94 -2.60 3.91 -8.68
CA ILE A 94 -1.62 2.98 -9.27
C ILE A 94 -1.36 3.39 -10.72
N ALA A 95 -0.20 3.97 -10.99
CA ALA A 95 0.21 4.37 -12.32
C ALA A 95 0.67 3.18 -13.17
N SER A 96 1.43 2.25 -12.57
CA SER A 96 1.92 1.04 -13.24
C SER A 96 2.40 -0.01 -12.24
N TYR A 97 2.68 -1.23 -12.71
CA TYR A 97 3.35 -2.24 -11.90
C TYR A 97 4.18 -3.18 -12.79
N PHE A 98 5.17 -3.85 -12.21
CA PHE A 98 5.84 -4.99 -12.83
C PHE A 98 6.05 -6.10 -11.81
N LYS A 99 6.26 -7.32 -12.29
CA LYS A 99 6.67 -8.46 -11.48
C LYS A 99 8.14 -8.74 -11.76
N THR A 100 8.94 -8.81 -10.71
CA THR A 100 10.33 -9.27 -10.81
C THR A 100 10.33 -10.70 -11.34
N VAL A 101 11.14 -10.95 -12.37
CA VAL A 101 11.31 -12.29 -12.94
C VAL A 101 12.53 -12.90 -12.27
N ARG A 102 12.41 -14.15 -11.81
CA ARG A 102 13.54 -14.99 -11.42
C ARG A 102 13.88 -15.94 -12.56
#